data_AF-A0A4U6MIP9-F1
#
_entry.id   AF-A0A4U6MIP9-F1
#
_cell.length_a   1.000
_cell.length_b   1.000
_cell.length_c   1.000
_cell.angle_alpha   90.00
_cell.angle_beta   90.00
_cell.angle_gamma   90.00
#
_symmetry.space_group_name_H-M   'P 1'
#
loop_
_entity.id
_entity.type
_entity.pdbx_description
1 polymer ?
#
loop_
_entity_poly.entity_id
_entity_poly.type
_entity_poly.pdbx_seq_one_letter_code
_entity_poly.pdbx_strand_id
1 'polypeptide(L)' 'GVLTADEQLQLEEALNNLLEEVRANPQQILQSDAEDIHSWVEGKLIDKVGQLGKKLHTGRSRNDQVATDLKLW' A
#
# COMPACT_ATOMS: atom_id res chain seq x y z
N GLY A 1 -8.05 17.97 -6.42
CA GLY A 1 -7.94 16.52 -6.58
C GLY A 1 -8.19 15.85 -5.24
N VAL A 2 -8.31 14.52 -5.20
CA VAL A 2 -8.53 13.75 -3.95
C VAL A 2 -7.31 13.84 -3.01
N LEU A 3 -6.11 13.99 -3.57
CA LEU A 3 -4.85 14.22 -2.86
C LEU A 3 -4.24 15.56 -3.31
N THR A 4 -3.51 16.23 -2.41
CA THR A 4 -2.58 17.31 -2.77
C THR A 4 -1.27 16.73 -3.32
N ALA A 5 -0.42 17.58 -3.90
CA ALA A 5 0.91 17.17 -4.36
C ALA A 5 1.78 16.67 -3.18
N ASP A 6 1.78 17.38 -2.05
CA ASP A 6 2.53 16.98 -0.86
C ASP A 6 2.03 15.64 -0.29
N GLU A 7 0.71 15.44 -0.26
CA GLU A 7 0.09 14.18 0.16
C GLU A 7 0.50 13.01 -0.76
N GLN A 8 0.59 13.25 -2.07
CA GLN A 8 1.06 12.25 -3.02
C GLN A 8 2.53 11.90 -2.82
N LEU A 9 3.40 12.91 -2.62
CA LEU A 9 4.83 12.70 -2.37
C LEU A 9 5.07 11.89 -1.09
N GLN A 10 4.34 12.19 -0.01
CA GLN A 10 4.43 11.43 1.24
C GLN A 10 4.00 9.97 1.07
N LEU A 11 2.94 9.71 0.29
CA LEU A 11 2.50 8.34 0.00
C LEU A 11 3.52 7.59 -0.85
N GLU A 12 4.10 8.23 -1.85
CA GLU A 12 5.12 7.63 -2.72
C GLU A 12 6.39 7.28 -1.95
N GLU A 13 6.87 8.18 -1.09
CA GLU A 13 8.02 7.90 -0.23
C GLU A 13 7.77 6.71 0.70
N ALA A 14 6.59 6.67 1.34
CA ALA A 14 6.21 5.56 2.21
C ALA A 14 6.09 4.22 1.45
N LEU A 15 5.54 4.24 0.24
CA LEU A 15 5.43 3.07 -0.64
C LEU A 15 6.80 2.55 -1.08
N ASN A 16 7.73 3.44 -1.46
CA ASN A 16 9.09 3.07 -1.84
C ASN A 16 9.86 2.46 -0.66
N ASN A 17 9.72 3.03 0.53
CA ASN A 17 10.31 2.45 1.74
C ASN A 17 9.74 1.06 2.04
N LEU A 18 8.41 0.89 1.92
CA LEU A 18 7.77 -0.41 2.11
C LEU A 18 8.20 -1.44 1.06
N LEU A 19 8.41 -1.00 -0.20
CA LEU A 19 8.91 -1.86 -1.27
C LEU A 19 10.31 -2.40 -0.94
N GLU A 20 11.22 -1.56 -0.45
CA GLU A 20 12.56 -1.99 -0.05
C GLU A 20 12.52 -2.92 1.18
N GLU A 21 11.65 -2.64 2.16
CA GLU A 21 11.41 -3.53 3.31
C GLU A 21 10.94 -4.92 2.86
N VAL A 22 9.98 -4.99 1.93
CA VAL A 22 9.45 -6.26 1.38
C VAL A 22 10.50 -7.00 0.56
N ARG A 23 11.30 -6.29 -0.24
CA ARG A 23 12.40 -6.90 -1.01
C ARG A 23 13.45 -7.52 -0.10
N ALA A 24 13.79 -6.84 0.99
CA ALA A 24 14.78 -7.32 1.95
C ALA A 24 14.27 -8.51 2.79
N ASN A 25 12.99 -8.50 3.16
CA ASN A 25 12.37 -9.58 3.93
C ASN A 25 10.92 -9.83 3.48
N PRO A 26 10.69 -10.63 2.43
CA PRO A 26 9.34 -10.90 1.94
C PRO A 26 8.52 -11.76 2.92
N GLN A 27 9.17 -12.52 3.81
CA GLN A 27 8.49 -13.40 4.77
C GLN A 27 7.69 -12.62 5.81
N GLN A 28 7.99 -11.33 6.03
CA GLN A 28 7.27 -10.48 6.97
C GLN A 28 5.76 -10.36 6.64
N ILE A 29 5.40 -10.50 5.37
CA ILE A 29 4.00 -10.46 4.93
C ILE A 29 3.24 -11.65 5.52
N LEU A 30 3.87 -12.83 5.49
CA LEU A 30 3.28 -14.09 5.96
C LEU A 30 3.18 -14.17 7.49
N GLN A 31 3.84 -13.27 8.21
CA GLN A 31 3.78 -13.17 9.67
C GLN A 31 2.60 -12.30 10.15
N SER A 32 1.87 -11.66 9.22
CA SER A 32 0.75 -10.80 9.55
C SER A 32 -0.58 -11.56 9.48
N ASP A 33 -1.52 -11.19 10.36
CA ASP A 33 -2.91 -11.67 10.33
C ASP A 33 -3.78 -10.92 9.31
N ALA A 34 -3.17 -10.31 8.29
CA ALA A 34 -3.91 -9.55 7.27
C ALA A 34 -4.65 -10.53 6.34
N GLU A 35 -5.90 -10.21 6.00
CA GLU A 35 -6.73 -11.07 5.12
C GLU A 35 -6.07 -11.29 3.75
N ASP A 36 -5.45 -10.24 3.20
CA ASP A 36 -4.75 -10.27 1.93
C ASP A 36 -3.61 -9.25 1.86
N ILE A 37 -2.82 -9.31 0.78
CA ILE A 37 -1.65 -8.45 0.60
C ILE A 37 -2.02 -6.96 0.52
N HIS A 38 -3.20 -6.62 0.06
CA HIS A 38 -3.57 -5.21 -0.11
C HIS A 38 -4.06 -4.59 1.18
N SER A 39 -4.78 -5.36 2.00
CA SER A 39 -5.10 -5.03 3.38
C SER A 39 -3.81 -4.89 4.20
N TRP A 40 -2.81 -5.75 3.94
CA TRP A 40 -1.50 -5.65 4.54
C TRP A 40 -0.77 -4.35 4.14
N VAL A 41 -0.67 -4.05 2.85
CA VAL A 41 -0.03 -2.81 2.35
C VAL A 41 -0.74 -1.57 2.88
N GLU A 42 -2.08 -1.56 2.88
CA GLU A 42 -2.86 -0.44 3.42
C GLU A 42 -2.61 -0.24 4.91
N GLY A 43 -2.60 -1.32 5.70
CA GLY A 43 -2.25 -1.26 7.12
C GLY A 43 -0.85 -0.69 7.35
N LYS A 44 0.16 -1.17 6.61
CA LYS A 44 1.53 -0.67 6.72
C LYS A 44 1.67 0.79 6.32
N LEU A 45 0.91 1.26 5.32
CA LEU A 45 0.87 2.67 4.98
C LEU A 45 0.19 3.51 6.06
N ILE A 46 -0.92 3.02 6.64
CA ILE A 46 -1.58 3.71 7.76
C ILE A 46 -0.62 3.84 8.95
N ASP A 47 0.18 2.81 9.25
CA ASP A 47 1.18 2.88 10.32
C ASP A 47 2.25 3.95 10.05
N LYS A 48 2.65 4.16 8.78
CA LYS A 48 3.70 5.11 8.39
C LYS A 48 3.19 6.55 8.23
N VAL A 49 2.00 6.75 7.65
CA VAL A 49 1.49 8.09 7.27
C VAL A 49 0.11 8.42 7.86
N GLY A 50 -0.44 7.58 8.73
CA GLY A 50 -1.70 7.82 9.42
C GLY A 50 -2.93 7.79 8.49
N GLN A 51 -3.87 8.73 8.70
CA GLN A 51 -5.12 8.79 7.92
C GLN A 51 -4.86 9.01 6.42
N LEU A 52 -3.71 9.55 6.04
CA LEU A 52 -3.33 9.69 4.64
C LEU A 52 -3.28 8.34 3.91
N GLY A 53 -2.85 7.28 4.61
CA GLY A 53 -2.81 5.92 4.05
C GLY A 53 -4.18 5.42 3.58
N LYS A 54 -5.25 5.78 4.31
CA LYS A 54 -6.62 5.43 3.93
C LYS A 54 -7.10 6.14 2.67
N LYS A 55 -6.56 7.32 2.37
CA LYS A 55 -6.94 8.07 1.16
C LYS A 55 -6.47 7.38 -0.12
N LEU A 56 -5.42 6.54 -0.06
CA LEU A 56 -4.87 5.84 -1.23
C LEU A 56 -5.91 4.94 -1.92
N HIS A 57 -6.87 4.38 -1.16
CA HIS A 57 -7.91 3.52 -1.71
C HIS A 57 -9.08 4.29 -2.36
N THR A 58 -9.09 5.62 -2.28
CA THR A 58 -10.24 6.41 -2.75
C THR A 58 -10.48 6.22 -4.24
N GLY A 59 -11.67 5.72 -4.60
CA GLY A 59 -12.05 5.49 -6.00
C GLY A 59 -11.45 4.23 -6.64
N ARG A 60 -10.81 3.35 -5.87
CA ARG A 60 -10.23 2.09 -6.33
C ARG A 60 -10.98 0.91 -5.68
N SER A 61 -11.24 -0.16 -6.42
CA SER A 61 -11.80 -1.39 -5.84
C SER A 61 -10.72 -2.46 -5.65
N ARG A 62 -11.02 -3.43 -4.78
CA ARG A 62 -10.19 -4.61 -4.57
C ARG A 62 -10.01 -5.43 -5.86
N ASN A 63 -11.08 -5.56 -6.64
CA ASN A 63 -11.12 -6.33 -7.89
C ASN A 63 -10.21 -5.72 -8.96
N ASP A 64 -10.21 -4.39 -9.08
CA ASP A 64 -9.36 -3.69 -10.04
C ASP A 64 -7.89 -3.83 -9.64
N GLN A 65 -7.59 -3.71 -8.34
CA GLN A 65 -6.22 -3.87 -7.82
C GLN A 65 -5.64 -5.24 -8.14
N VAL A 66 -6.35 -6.31 -7.76
CA VAL A 66 -5.85 -7.67 -8.00
C VAL A 66 -5.72 -7.98 -9.50
N ALA A 67 -6.62 -7.47 -10.34
CA ALA A 67 -6.54 -7.64 -11.79
C ALA A 67 -5.33 -6.92 -12.40
N THR A 68 -4.99 -5.73 -11.90
CA THR A 68 -3.78 -5.00 -12.31
C THR A 68 -2.53 -5.73 -11.85
N ASP A 69 -2.47 -6.15 -10.59
CA ASP A 69 -1.29 -6.82 -10.04
C ASP A 69 -0.97 -8.12 -10.77
N LEU A 70 -2.00 -8.92 -11.07
CA LEU A 70 -1.83 -10.18 -11.79
C LEU A 70 -1.28 -9.98 -13.22
N LYS A 71 -1.56 -8.84 -13.86
CA LYS A 71 -1.03 -8.52 -15.19
C LYS A 71 0.39 -7.97 -15.18
N LEU A 72 0.83 -7.41 -14.05
CA LEU A 72 2.19 -6.87 -13.88
C LEU A 72 3.20 -7.97 -13.51
N TRP A 73 2.73 -9.06 -12.92
CA TRP A 73 3.53 -10.24 -12.57
C TRP A 73 3.92 -11.06 -13.81
#